data_AF-A0A8C6MCM1-F1
#
_entry.id   AF-A0A8C6MCM1-F1
#
_cell.length_a   1.000
_cell.length_b   1.000
_cell.length_c   1.000
_cell.angle_alpha   90.00
_cell.angle_beta   90.00
_cell.angle_gamma   90.00
#
_symmetry.space_group_name_H-M   'P 1'
#
loop_
_entity.id
_entity.type
_entity.pdbx_description
1 polymer ?
#
loop_
_entity_poly.entity_id
_entity_poly.type
_entity_poly.pdbx_seq_one_letter_code
_entity_poly.pdbx_strand_id
1 'polypeptide(L)'
;HRSKVIALDTSVVVNQFRAATPTLSPLTGLFFRTLTFLEHGIKPVFVLDGRPPVEKSAVLKRRAEAAGWSNFNPTAKLLEELHISQKELVDLCILLGCDYCDKLRGLGPKRALTLIQTHRTIENVVLNINRETHPVPESWKYQEARNVFLEAPQTQVPELTWMEPDEEALVKILCHLKHHREGRIRHRMKMFRESRESRREKREQQNAAGCHRQTRLGEFFMVTRKRSQVTRRSRQGKVKLQHKLLSLKLER
;
A
#
# COMPACT_ATOMS: atom_id res chain seq x y z
N HIS A 1 5.98 -1.30 16.31
CA HIS A 1 6.31 -2.54 15.54
C HIS A 1 7.67 -3.09 15.96
N ARG A 2 7.97 -3.07 17.27
CA ARG A 2 9.29 -3.45 17.80
C ARG A 2 9.54 -4.95 17.57
N SER A 3 10.74 -5.30 17.13
CA SER A 3 11.17 -6.68 16.82
C SER A 3 10.34 -7.38 15.74
N LYS A 4 9.55 -6.64 14.96
CA LYS A 4 8.79 -7.21 13.85
C LYS A 4 9.67 -7.28 12.61
N VAL A 5 9.63 -8.44 11.98
CA VAL A 5 10.08 -8.60 10.59
C VAL A 5 9.00 -7.99 9.70
N ILE A 6 9.41 -7.15 8.74
CA ILE A 6 8.50 -6.57 7.76
C ILE A 6 8.99 -6.91 6.35
N ALA A 7 8.09 -7.41 5.50
CA ALA A 7 8.34 -7.54 4.08
C ALA A 7 8.07 -6.19 3.41
N LEU A 8 9.03 -5.70 2.65
CA LEU A 8 8.95 -4.47 1.87
C LEU A 8 9.03 -4.85 0.39
N ASP A 9 8.01 -4.46 -0.36
CA ASP A 9 8.07 -4.50 -1.82
C ASP A 9 9.13 -3.49 -2.29
N THR A 10 10.24 -4.02 -2.82
CA THR A 10 11.41 -3.23 -3.19
C THR A 10 11.11 -2.36 -4.41
N SER A 11 10.32 -2.86 -5.37
CA SER A 11 9.99 -2.12 -6.58
C SER A 11 9.14 -0.90 -6.23
N VAL A 12 8.19 -1.07 -5.31
CA VAL A 12 7.36 0.01 -4.77
C VAL A 12 8.20 1.00 -3.96
N VAL A 13 9.05 0.55 -3.05
CA VAL A 13 9.89 1.45 -2.23
C VAL A 13 10.83 2.29 -3.12
N VAL A 14 11.47 1.66 -4.11
CA VAL A 14 12.34 2.36 -5.08
C VAL A 14 11.54 3.40 -5.85
N ASN A 15 10.35 3.05 -6.35
CA ASN A 15 9.51 3.99 -7.09
C ASN A 15 9.04 5.17 -6.23
N GLN A 16 8.72 4.93 -4.95
CA GLN A 16 8.40 6.01 -4.01
C GLN A 16 9.56 6.99 -3.84
N PHE A 17 10.80 6.50 -3.72
CA PHE A 17 11.97 7.36 -3.64
C PHE A 17 12.25 8.11 -4.95
N ARG A 18 12.06 7.47 -6.11
CA ARG A 18 12.16 8.16 -7.41
C ARG A 18 11.18 9.32 -7.51
N ALA A 19 9.95 9.13 -7.05
CA ALA A 19 8.92 10.16 -7.08
C ALA A 19 9.19 11.28 -6.06
N ALA A 20 9.61 10.94 -4.84
CA ALA A 20 9.80 11.91 -3.77
C ALA A 20 11.11 12.72 -3.89
N THR A 21 12.17 12.10 -4.40
CA THR A 21 13.51 12.71 -4.55
C THR A 21 14.09 12.36 -5.92
N PRO A 22 13.59 12.97 -7.01
CA PRO A 22 13.97 12.59 -8.38
C PRO A 22 15.44 12.86 -8.71
N THR A 23 16.05 13.82 -8.03
CA THR A 23 17.47 14.19 -8.18
C THR A 23 18.42 13.27 -7.40
N LEU A 24 17.89 12.43 -6.51
CA LEU A 24 18.69 11.55 -5.66
C LEU A 24 18.49 10.10 -6.04
N SER A 25 19.57 9.31 -5.99
CA SER A 25 19.45 7.88 -6.23
C SER A 25 18.52 7.23 -5.20
N PRO A 26 17.55 6.40 -5.63
CA PRO A 26 16.68 5.64 -4.73
C PRO A 26 17.43 4.77 -3.74
N LEU A 27 18.64 4.31 -4.09
CA LEU A 27 19.53 3.54 -3.20
C LEU A 27 19.95 4.35 -1.98
N THR A 28 20.07 5.67 -2.14
CA THR A 28 20.35 6.57 -1.01
C THR A 28 19.18 6.55 -0.03
N GLY A 29 17.96 6.72 -0.54
CA GLY A 29 16.74 6.67 0.27
C GLY A 29 16.61 5.32 0.97
N LEU A 30 16.87 4.23 0.23
CA LEU A 30 16.87 2.87 0.74
C LEU A 30 17.89 2.68 1.88
N PHE A 31 19.12 3.16 1.70
CA PHE A 31 20.17 3.09 2.72
C PHE A 31 19.75 3.78 4.02
N PHE A 32 19.42 5.07 3.95
CA PHE A 32 19.05 5.83 5.16
C PHE A 32 17.78 5.27 5.82
N ARG A 33 16.78 4.87 5.03
CA ARG A 33 15.53 4.30 5.56
C ARG A 33 15.76 2.95 6.23
N THR A 34 16.63 2.11 5.67
CA THR A 34 16.98 0.80 6.24
C THR A 34 17.66 0.97 7.60
N LEU A 35 18.63 1.88 7.71
CA LEU A 35 19.26 2.19 9.00
C LEU A 35 18.23 2.66 10.04
N THR A 36 17.30 3.54 9.65
CA THR A 36 16.23 3.99 10.54
C THR A 36 15.34 2.83 11.00
N PHE A 37 14.99 1.87 10.14
CA PHE A 37 14.24 0.68 10.57
C PHE A 37 15.03 -0.14 11.59
N LEU A 38 16.29 -0.43 11.28
CA LEU A 38 17.17 -1.23 12.15
C LEU A 38 17.39 -0.58 13.52
N GLU A 39 17.57 0.74 13.58
CA GLU A 39 17.67 1.50 14.85
C GLU A 39 16.44 1.33 15.74
N HIS A 40 15.25 1.25 15.13
CA HIS A 40 14.00 1.04 15.86
C HIS A 40 13.69 -0.44 16.10
N GLY A 41 14.63 -1.34 15.78
CA GLY A 41 14.45 -2.78 15.93
C GLY A 41 13.42 -3.36 14.98
N ILE A 42 13.16 -2.71 13.85
CA ILE A 42 12.42 -3.28 12.72
C ILE A 42 13.41 -3.98 11.81
N LYS A 43 13.09 -5.21 11.42
CA LYS A 43 13.92 -6.02 10.54
C LYS A 43 13.29 -6.05 9.14
N PRO A 44 13.73 -5.19 8.20
CA PRO A 44 13.18 -5.19 6.85
C PRO A 44 13.70 -6.39 6.05
N VAL A 45 12.82 -6.96 5.24
CA VAL A 45 13.10 -7.94 4.19
C VAL A 45 12.67 -7.32 2.88
N PHE A 46 13.61 -7.10 1.97
CA PHE A 46 13.34 -6.52 0.67
C PHE A 46 12.94 -7.65 -0.29
N VAL A 47 11.68 -7.63 -0.73
CA VAL A 47 11.12 -8.58 -1.69
C VAL A 47 11.20 -7.94 -3.08
N LEU A 48 11.86 -8.62 -4.01
CA LEU A 48 11.91 -8.21 -5.41
C LEU A 48 10.85 -8.98 -6.18
N ASP A 49 10.13 -8.27 -7.05
CA ASP A 49 9.18 -8.91 -7.95
C ASP A 49 9.91 -9.85 -8.91
N GLY A 50 9.33 -11.03 -9.11
CA GLY A 50 9.73 -11.97 -10.16
C GLY A 50 9.26 -11.52 -11.54
N ARG A 51 9.31 -12.45 -12.51
CA ARG A 51 8.72 -12.19 -13.84
C ARG A 51 7.22 -11.94 -13.67
N PRO A 52 6.70 -10.81 -14.20
CA PRO A 52 5.27 -10.55 -14.13
C PRO A 52 4.50 -11.63 -14.92
N PRO A 53 3.30 -12.02 -14.46
CA PRO A 53 2.42 -12.90 -15.24
C PRO A 53 2.13 -12.29 -16.62
N VAL A 54 1.88 -13.13 -17.62
CA VAL A 54 1.66 -12.70 -19.02
C VAL A 54 0.48 -11.72 -19.11
N GLU A 55 -0.53 -11.94 -18.28
CA GLU A 55 -1.76 -11.16 -18.13
C GLU A 55 -1.47 -9.70 -17.73
N LYS A 56 -0.34 -9.43 -17.07
CA LYS A 56 0.05 -8.09 -16.59
C LYS A 56 0.64 -7.21 -17.71
N SER A 57 0.98 -7.78 -18.87
CA SER A 57 1.68 -7.08 -19.95
C SER A 57 0.96 -5.82 -20.46
N ALA A 58 -0.36 -5.88 -20.62
CA ALA A 58 -1.18 -4.75 -21.07
C ALA A 58 -1.23 -3.61 -20.03
N VAL A 59 -1.26 -3.96 -18.75
CA VAL A 59 -1.31 -2.99 -17.64
C VAL A 59 0.05 -2.38 -17.38
N LEU A 60 1.14 -3.11 -17.57
CA LEU A 60 2.50 -2.55 -17.48
C LEU A 60 2.71 -1.41 -18.50
N LYS A 61 2.17 -1.56 -19.73
CA LYS A 61 2.17 -0.49 -20.73
C LYS A 61 1.37 0.73 -20.26
N ARG A 62 0.14 0.54 -19.75
CA ARG A 62 -0.71 1.64 -19.22
C ARG A 62 -0.14 2.32 -17.97
N ARG A 63 0.56 1.59 -17.10
CA ARG A 63 1.15 2.14 -15.86
C ARG A 63 2.42 2.95 -16.10
N ALA A 64 3.15 2.67 -17.18
CA ALA A 64 4.25 3.53 -17.61
C ALA A 64 3.76 4.97 -17.87
N GLU A 65 2.49 5.12 -18.22
CA GLU A 65 1.87 6.41 -18.58
C GLU A 65 1.19 7.12 -17.39
N ALA A 66 0.89 6.42 -16.29
CA ALA A 66 0.16 6.98 -15.15
C ALA A 66 0.78 6.57 -13.81
N ALA A 67 1.64 7.44 -13.25
CA ALA A 67 2.29 7.22 -11.97
C ALA A 67 1.51 7.88 -10.82
N GLY A 68 0.74 7.07 -10.09
CA GLY A 68 0.11 7.47 -8.84
C GLY A 68 -0.73 6.36 -8.23
N TRP A 69 -0.15 5.52 -7.38
CA TRP A 69 -0.91 4.52 -6.65
C TRP A 69 -0.40 4.29 -5.22
N SER A 70 -1.33 3.94 -4.33
CA SER A 70 -1.11 3.75 -2.90
C SER A 70 -1.48 2.32 -2.47
N ASN A 71 -0.61 1.72 -1.67
CA ASN A 71 -0.71 0.34 -1.17
C ASN A 71 -1.97 0.10 -0.35
N PHE A 72 -2.69 -0.99 -0.67
CA PHE A 72 -3.78 -1.53 0.15
C PHE A 72 -3.41 -2.95 0.59
N ASN A 73 -3.37 -3.17 1.90
CA ASN A 73 -3.29 -4.51 2.46
C ASN A 73 -4.63 -4.78 3.16
N PRO A 74 -5.49 -5.68 2.65
CA PRO A 74 -6.76 -5.97 3.29
C PRO A 74 -6.50 -6.64 4.65
N THR A 75 -6.91 -5.97 5.72
CA THR A 75 -6.83 -6.50 7.08
C THR A 75 -8.02 -7.41 7.36
N ALA A 76 -7.90 -8.36 8.30
CA ALA A 76 -9.03 -9.18 8.76
C ALA A 76 -10.25 -8.33 9.15
N LYS A 77 -9.98 -7.14 9.73
CA LYS A 77 -10.97 -6.12 10.06
C LYS A 77 -11.77 -5.62 8.85
N LEU A 78 -11.17 -5.52 7.66
CA LEU A 78 -11.87 -5.12 6.44
C LEU A 78 -12.92 -6.17 6.04
N LEU A 79 -12.55 -7.45 6.09
CA LEU A 79 -13.44 -8.55 5.73
C LEU A 79 -14.65 -8.58 6.67
N GLU A 80 -14.43 -8.36 7.96
CA GLU A 80 -15.48 -8.24 8.97
C GLU A 80 -16.40 -7.04 8.71
N GLU A 81 -15.84 -5.85 8.46
CA GLU A 81 -16.62 -4.63 8.19
C GLU A 81 -17.44 -4.71 6.90
N LEU A 82 -16.93 -5.43 5.90
CA LEU A 82 -17.60 -5.60 4.61
C LEU A 82 -18.52 -6.83 4.57
N HIS A 83 -18.46 -7.70 5.58
CA HIS A 83 -19.22 -8.96 5.64
C HIS A 83 -19.03 -9.87 4.41
N ILE A 84 -17.79 -9.97 3.93
CA ILE A 84 -17.41 -10.78 2.78
C ILE A 84 -16.24 -11.70 3.10
N SER A 85 -16.19 -12.87 2.46
CA SER A 85 -15.05 -13.79 2.55
C SER A 85 -13.83 -13.29 1.75
N GLN A 86 -12.66 -13.90 1.97
CA GLN A 86 -11.46 -13.59 1.19
C GLN A 86 -11.66 -13.87 -0.31
N LYS A 87 -12.41 -14.92 -0.67
CA LYS A 87 -12.75 -15.24 -2.07
C LYS A 87 -13.68 -14.19 -2.68
N GLU A 88 -14.69 -13.76 -1.92
CA GLU A 88 -15.59 -12.65 -2.31
C GLU A 88 -14.84 -11.32 -2.45
N LEU A 89 -13.82 -11.07 -1.63
CA LEU A 89 -12.97 -9.88 -1.76
C LEU A 89 -12.17 -9.90 -3.07
N VAL A 90 -11.62 -11.05 -3.47
CA VAL A 90 -10.93 -11.19 -4.77
C VAL A 90 -11.89 -10.88 -5.91
N ASP A 91 -13.10 -11.44 -5.86
CA ASP A 91 -14.14 -11.21 -6.86
C ASP A 91 -14.56 -9.73 -6.91
N LEU A 92 -14.69 -9.09 -5.75
CA LEU A 92 -14.92 -7.65 -5.65
C LEU A 92 -13.77 -6.85 -6.29
N CYS A 93 -12.52 -7.17 -6.01
CA CYS A 93 -11.36 -6.49 -6.60
C CYS A 93 -11.32 -6.61 -8.13
N ILE A 94 -11.69 -7.77 -8.67
CA ILE A 94 -11.81 -7.97 -10.12
C ILE A 94 -12.90 -7.08 -10.71
N LEU A 95 -14.08 -7.02 -10.08
CA LEU A 95 -15.20 -6.16 -10.52
C LEU A 95 -14.87 -4.66 -10.50
N LEU A 96 -14.12 -4.21 -9.49
CA LEU A 96 -13.67 -2.81 -9.39
C LEU A 96 -12.59 -2.45 -10.43
N GLY A 97 -11.94 -3.47 -10.98
CA GLY A 97 -10.81 -3.36 -11.90
C GLY A 97 -9.52 -3.73 -11.21
N CYS A 98 -9.01 -4.91 -11.58
CA CYS A 98 -7.68 -5.38 -11.22
C CYS A 98 -6.72 -5.23 -12.42
N ASP A 99 -5.47 -5.64 -12.23
CA ASP A 99 -4.44 -5.53 -13.26
C ASP A 99 -4.41 -6.70 -14.27
N TYR A 100 -5.22 -7.75 -14.06
CA TYR A 100 -5.11 -9.01 -14.80
C TYR A 100 -6.22 -9.20 -15.83
N CYS A 101 -7.31 -8.44 -15.77
CA CYS A 101 -8.40 -8.50 -16.74
C CYS A 101 -9.15 -7.17 -16.84
N ASP A 102 -9.96 -7.01 -17.88
CA ASP A 102 -10.85 -5.86 -18.00
C ASP A 102 -11.90 -5.82 -16.88
N LYS A 103 -12.49 -4.65 -16.67
CA LYS A 103 -13.55 -4.43 -15.68
C LYS A 103 -14.90 -4.19 -16.36
N LEU A 104 -15.97 -4.52 -15.65
CA LEU A 104 -17.33 -4.19 -16.09
C LEU A 104 -17.53 -2.68 -16.13
N ARG A 105 -17.82 -2.13 -17.32
CA ARG A 105 -18.00 -0.69 -17.49
C ARG A 105 -19.24 -0.20 -16.73
N GLY A 106 -19.14 1.00 -16.18
CA GLY A 106 -20.22 1.62 -15.41
C GLY A 106 -20.42 1.04 -14.01
N LEU A 107 -19.68 -0.01 -13.61
CA LEU A 107 -19.81 -0.59 -12.28
C LEU A 107 -18.95 0.15 -11.26
N GLY A 108 -19.60 0.83 -10.32
CA GLY A 108 -18.95 1.61 -9.26
C GLY A 108 -18.76 0.84 -7.95
N PRO A 109 -17.93 1.34 -7.01
CA PRO A 109 -17.54 0.60 -5.81
C PRO A 109 -18.68 0.14 -4.91
N LYS A 110 -19.65 1.01 -4.66
CA LYS A 110 -20.80 0.69 -3.81
C LYS A 110 -21.65 -0.43 -4.41
N ARG A 111 -21.94 -0.32 -5.72
CA ARG A 111 -22.79 -1.28 -6.41
C ARG A 111 -22.09 -2.63 -6.56
N ALA A 112 -20.79 -2.64 -6.86
CA ALA A 112 -19.99 -3.86 -6.90
C ALA A 112 -20.01 -4.59 -5.55
N LEU A 113 -19.84 -3.87 -4.44
CA LEU A 113 -19.92 -4.46 -3.10
C LEU A 113 -21.29 -5.05 -2.82
N THR A 114 -22.38 -4.32 -3.09
CA THR A 114 -23.75 -4.84 -2.90
C THR A 114 -23.99 -6.10 -3.72
N LEU A 115 -23.56 -6.13 -4.98
CA LEU A 115 -23.71 -7.29 -5.85
C LEU A 115 -22.93 -8.51 -5.32
N ILE A 116 -21.71 -8.31 -4.81
CA ILE A 116 -20.94 -9.39 -4.19
C ILE A 116 -21.59 -9.86 -2.89
N GLN A 117 -22.10 -8.96 -2.05
CA GLN A 117 -22.81 -9.34 -0.82
C GLN A 117 -24.08 -10.16 -1.11
N THR A 118 -24.79 -9.84 -2.20
CA THR A 118 -26.02 -10.55 -2.60
C THR A 118 -25.74 -11.86 -3.32
N HIS A 119 -24.84 -11.84 -4.31
CA HIS A 119 -24.67 -12.94 -5.27
C HIS A 119 -23.43 -13.81 -5.01
N ARG A 120 -22.53 -13.36 -4.14
CA ARG A 120 -21.31 -14.03 -3.65
C ARG A 120 -20.21 -14.29 -4.68
N THR A 121 -20.53 -14.56 -5.94
CA THR A 121 -19.55 -14.86 -7.00
C THR A 121 -19.75 -13.99 -8.23
N ILE A 122 -18.67 -13.72 -8.99
CA ILE A 122 -18.75 -12.99 -10.27
C ILE A 122 -19.74 -13.68 -11.23
N GLU A 123 -19.74 -15.01 -11.28
CA GLU A 123 -20.65 -15.81 -12.09
C GLU A 123 -22.11 -15.43 -11.83
N ASN A 124 -22.50 -15.40 -10.55
CA ASN A 124 -23.87 -15.04 -10.17
C ASN A 124 -24.15 -13.54 -10.39
N VAL A 125 -23.15 -12.67 -10.21
CA VAL A 125 -23.29 -11.24 -10.53
C VAL A 125 -23.58 -11.04 -12.01
N VAL A 126 -22.86 -11.74 -12.90
CA VAL A 126 -23.03 -11.66 -14.36
C VAL A 126 -24.42 -12.16 -14.81
N LEU A 127 -24.99 -13.14 -14.11
CA LEU A 127 -26.35 -13.62 -14.37
C LEU A 127 -27.43 -12.63 -13.95
N ASN A 128 -27.18 -11.81 -12.92
CA ASN A 128 -28.18 -10.92 -12.31
C ASN A 128 -27.99 -9.44 -12.67
N ILE A 129 -26.98 -9.09 -13.47
CA ILE A 129 -26.71 -7.72 -13.87
C ILE A 129 -27.43 -7.36 -15.17
N ASN A 130 -27.90 -6.11 -15.26
CA ASN A 130 -28.47 -5.58 -16.49
C ASN A 130 -27.35 -5.36 -17.52
N ARG A 131 -27.33 -6.22 -18.56
CA ARG A 131 -26.33 -6.22 -19.64
C ARG A 131 -26.36 -5.00 -20.55
N GLU A 132 -27.47 -4.28 -20.63
CA GLU A 132 -27.57 -3.02 -21.37
C GLU A 132 -26.75 -1.92 -20.68
N THR A 133 -26.84 -1.87 -19.35
CA THR A 133 -26.10 -0.89 -18.54
C THR A 133 -24.65 -1.29 -18.28
N HIS A 134 -24.38 -2.60 -18.20
CA HIS A 134 -23.10 -3.17 -17.84
C HIS A 134 -22.76 -4.30 -18.82
N PRO A 135 -22.30 -3.97 -20.05
CA PRO A 135 -21.97 -4.98 -21.04
C PRO A 135 -20.79 -5.83 -20.53
N VAL A 136 -20.99 -7.14 -20.57
CA VAL A 136 -19.99 -8.14 -20.17
C VAL A 136 -19.15 -8.47 -21.39
N PRO A 137 -17.81 -8.35 -21.34
CA PRO A 137 -16.96 -8.74 -22.46
C PRO A 137 -17.10 -10.23 -22.78
N GLU A 138 -17.19 -10.59 -24.07
CA GLU A 138 -17.37 -11.99 -24.50
C GLU A 138 -16.20 -12.90 -24.06
N SER A 139 -14.97 -12.39 -24.11
CA SER A 139 -13.76 -13.11 -23.69
C SER A 139 -13.24 -12.62 -22.34
N TRP A 140 -14.11 -12.42 -21.35
CA TRP A 140 -13.71 -11.89 -20.05
C TRP A 140 -12.94 -12.92 -19.22
N LYS A 141 -11.62 -12.73 -19.10
CA LYS A 141 -10.66 -13.60 -18.40
C LYS A 141 -10.65 -13.44 -16.87
N TYR A 142 -11.81 -13.30 -16.24
CA TYR A 142 -11.88 -13.07 -14.80
C TYR A 142 -11.48 -14.30 -13.98
N GLN A 143 -11.69 -15.51 -14.49
CA GLN A 143 -11.25 -16.75 -13.82
C GLN A 143 -9.72 -16.85 -13.78
N GLU A 144 -9.03 -16.52 -14.88
CA GLU A 144 -7.56 -16.45 -14.91
C GLU A 144 -7.06 -15.44 -13.86
N ALA A 145 -7.66 -14.24 -13.82
CA ALA A 145 -7.35 -13.22 -12.83
C ALA A 145 -7.59 -13.70 -11.39
N ARG A 146 -8.70 -14.40 -11.13
CA ARG A 146 -9.02 -14.98 -9.82
C ARG A 146 -7.97 -16.00 -9.39
N ASN A 147 -7.54 -16.88 -10.28
CA ASN A 147 -6.53 -17.90 -10.00
C ASN A 147 -5.19 -17.26 -9.64
N VAL A 148 -4.78 -16.17 -10.30
CA VAL A 148 -3.55 -15.44 -9.94
C VAL A 148 -3.56 -14.96 -8.48
N PHE A 149 -4.73 -14.54 -7.95
CA PHE A 149 -4.83 -14.10 -6.57
C PHE A 149 -4.95 -15.25 -5.55
N LEU A 150 -5.59 -16.36 -5.92
CA LEU A 150 -5.85 -17.49 -5.01
C LEU A 150 -4.74 -18.55 -5.02
N GLU A 151 -4.12 -18.77 -6.17
CA GLU A 151 -3.10 -19.81 -6.43
C GLU A 151 -1.72 -19.18 -6.65
N ALA A 152 -1.41 -18.10 -5.93
CA ALA A 152 -0.11 -17.45 -6.04
C ALA A 152 1.01 -18.46 -5.70
N PRO A 153 2.06 -18.56 -6.55
CA PRO A 153 3.11 -19.55 -6.37
C PRO A 153 3.76 -19.38 -5.00
N GLN A 154 3.61 -20.40 -4.16
CA GLN A 154 4.21 -20.42 -2.84
C GLN A 154 5.71 -20.65 -3.00
N THR A 155 6.50 -19.65 -2.65
CA THR A 155 7.95 -19.80 -2.54
C THR A 155 8.30 -20.10 -1.10
N GLN A 156 9.16 -21.09 -0.88
CA GLN A 156 9.69 -21.35 0.46
C GLN A 156 10.41 -20.09 0.95
N VAL A 157 9.99 -19.56 2.10
CA VAL A 157 10.64 -18.40 2.70
C VAL A 157 11.99 -18.89 3.24
N PRO A 158 13.12 -18.37 2.74
CA PRO A 158 14.43 -18.77 3.24
C PRO A 158 14.58 -18.36 4.72
N GLU A 159 15.49 -19.03 5.43
CA GLU A 159 15.85 -18.60 6.77
C GLU A 159 16.49 -17.20 6.70
N LEU A 160 15.93 -16.25 7.45
CA LEU A 160 16.31 -14.85 7.36
C LEU A 160 17.34 -14.49 8.45
N THR A 161 18.53 -14.10 8.02
CA THR A 161 19.61 -13.62 8.90
C THR A 161 19.95 -12.16 8.60
N TRP A 162 20.10 -11.34 9.64
CA TRP A 162 20.53 -9.95 9.52
C TRP A 162 21.93 -9.81 10.09
N MET A 163 22.87 -9.40 9.23
CA MET A 163 24.27 -9.20 9.58
C MET A 163 24.59 -7.72 9.76
N GLU A 164 25.75 -7.43 10.37
CA GLU A 164 26.24 -6.05 10.47
C GLU A 164 26.62 -5.55 9.06
N PRO A 165 26.28 -4.30 8.70
CA PRO A 165 26.59 -3.79 7.37
C PRO A 165 28.09 -3.61 7.16
N ASP A 166 28.57 -4.02 5.99
CA ASP A 166 29.94 -3.74 5.54
C ASP A 166 30.08 -2.26 5.18
N GLU A 167 30.77 -1.51 6.04
CA GLU A 167 30.96 -0.07 5.88
C GLU A 167 31.78 0.28 4.63
N GLU A 168 32.82 -0.51 4.31
CA GLU A 168 33.70 -0.22 3.16
C GLU A 168 32.99 -0.49 1.83
N ALA A 169 32.21 -1.58 1.76
CA ALA A 169 31.36 -1.85 0.60
C ALA A 169 30.30 -0.75 0.40
N LEU A 170 29.71 -0.25 1.49
CA LEU A 170 28.73 0.84 1.43
C LEU A 170 29.35 2.15 0.94
N VAL A 171 30.53 2.52 1.44
CA VAL A 171 31.28 3.70 0.98
C VAL A 171 31.60 3.55 -0.51
N LYS A 172 32.12 2.39 -0.94
CA LYS A 172 32.43 2.13 -2.35
C LYS A 172 31.19 2.30 -3.25
N ILE A 173 30.05 1.74 -2.87
CA ILE A 173 28.82 1.82 -3.68
C ILE A 173 28.23 3.23 -3.68
N LEU A 174 28.10 3.88 -2.51
CA LEU A 174 27.39 5.14 -2.39
C LEU A 174 28.24 6.35 -2.80
N CYS A 175 29.55 6.32 -2.55
CA CYS A 175 30.45 7.39 -2.90
C CYS A 175 30.90 7.30 -4.36
N HIS A 176 31.37 6.13 -4.82
CA HIS A 176 31.96 6.02 -6.16
C HIS A 176 30.92 5.93 -7.28
N LEU A 177 29.78 5.29 -7.06
CA LEU A 177 28.75 5.13 -8.11
C LEU A 177 27.71 6.24 -8.11
N LYS A 178 27.60 7.03 -7.02
CA LYS A 178 26.46 7.95 -6.77
C LYS A 178 26.83 9.30 -6.14
N HIS A 179 28.12 9.66 -6.08
CA HIS A 179 28.63 10.97 -5.66
C HIS A 179 28.25 11.43 -4.23
N HIS A 180 28.06 10.49 -3.29
CA HIS A 180 27.93 10.87 -1.87
C HIS A 180 29.26 11.26 -1.26
N ARG A 181 29.23 12.24 -0.35
CA ARG A 181 30.40 12.56 0.49
C ARG A 181 30.65 11.42 1.46
N GLU A 182 31.85 10.83 1.39
CA GLU A 182 32.26 9.72 2.26
C GLU A 182 32.07 10.03 3.75
N GLY A 183 32.46 11.23 4.19
CA GLY A 183 32.28 11.66 5.58
C GLY A 183 30.83 11.59 6.06
N ARG A 184 29.84 11.76 5.17
CA ARG A 184 28.42 11.64 5.52
C ARG A 184 28.03 10.18 5.78
N ILE A 185 28.53 9.25 4.98
CA ILE A 185 28.23 7.82 5.10
C ILE A 185 28.88 7.27 6.37
N ARG A 186 30.17 7.54 6.57
CA ARG A 186 30.90 7.10 7.78
C ARG A 186 30.31 7.67 9.06
N HIS A 187 30.01 8.97 9.08
CA HIS A 187 29.33 9.58 10.22
C HIS A 187 27.96 8.95 10.48
N ARG A 188 27.18 8.68 9.43
CA ARG A 188 25.87 8.02 9.59
C ARG A 188 26.00 6.61 10.17
N MET A 189 27.02 5.84 9.76
CA MET A 189 27.31 4.51 10.27
C MET A 189 27.77 4.53 11.73
N LYS A 190 28.59 5.51 12.12
CA LYS A 190 28.95 5.76 13.52
C LYS A 190 27.70 6.01 14.37
N MET A 191 26.86 6.98 13.97
CA MET A 191 25.61 7.29 14.69
C MET A 191 24.65 6.10 14.75
N PHE A 192 24.63 5.26 13.72
CA PHE A 192 23.83 4.04 13.69
C PHE A 192 24.24 3.05 14.79
N ARG A 193 25.55 2.81 14.96
CA ARG A 193 26.09 1.92 15.99
C ARG A 193 25.80 2.44 17.40
N GLU A 194 26.09 3.71 17.65
CA GLU A 194 25.82 4.38 18.93
C GLU A 194 24.32 4.36 19.28
N SER A 195 23.45 4.64 18.31
CA SER A 195 21.99 4.58 18.49
C SER A 195 21.51 3.17 18.82
N ARG A 196 22.10 2.14 18.21
CA ARG A 196 21.77 0.74 18.51
C ARG A 196 22.18 0.35 19.93
N GLU A 197 23.37 0.74 20.36
CA GLU A 197 23.90 0.47 21.70
C GLU A 197 23.07 1.18 22.77
N SER A 198 22.87 2.50 22.66
CA SER A 198 22.05 3.26 23.61
C SER A 198 20.62 2.72 23.71
N ARG A 199 20.03 2.29 22.58
CA ARG A 199 18.69 1.68 22.58
C ARG A 199 18.69 0.25 23.11
N ARG A 200 19.82 -0.46 23.11
CA ARG A 200 19.99 -1.77 23.75
C ARG A 200 20.07 -1.60 25.26
N GLU A 201 20.89 -0.68 25.75
CA GLU A 201 20.99 -0.37 27.18
C GLU A 201 19.64 0.07 27.76
N LYS A 202 18.93 0.97 27.06
CA LYS A 202 17.56 1.38 27.44
C LYS A 202 16.57 0.20 27.46
N ARG A 203 16.78 -0.85 26.66
CA ARG A 203 15.95 -2.07 26.69
C ARG A 203 16.25 -2.89 27.93
N GLU A 204 17.52 -3.11 28.22
CA GLU A 204 17.97 -3.89 29.37
C GLU A 204 17.46 -3.24 30.66
N GLN A 205 17.54 -1.91 30.75
CA GLN A 205 16.97 -1.12 31.85
C GLN A 205 15.43 -1.18 31.92
N GLN A 206 14.71 -1.05 30.80
CA GLN A 206 13.24 -1.15 30.78
C GLN A 206 12.72 -2.55 31.13
N ASN A 207 13.42 -3.58 30.67
CA ASN A 207 13.11 -4.97 30.97
C ASN A 207 13.36 -5.27 32.45
N ALA A 208 14.47 -4.80 33.01
CA ALA A 208 14.75 -4.90 34.44
C ALA A 208 13.69 -4.15 35.29
N ALA A 209 13.13 -3.06 34.76
CA ALA A 209 12.07 -2.28 35.41
C ALA A 209 10.63 -2.81 35.15
N GLY A 210 10.45 -3.92 34.41
CA GLY A 210 9.14 -4.52 34.15
C GLY A 210 8.17 -3.69 33.27
N CYS A 211 8.62 -2.57 32.69
CA CYS A 211 7.75 -1.65 31.94
C CYS A 211 7.78 -1.96 30.44
N HIS A 212 6.73 -2.58 29.92
CA HIS A 212 6.58 -2.85 28.48
C HIS A 212 5.81 -1.74 27.75
N ARG A 213 6.49 -0.95 26.92
CA ARG A 213 5.86 0.03 26.00
C ARG A 213 5.89 -0.46 24.55
N GLN A 214 4.70 -0.53 23.92
CA GLN A 214 4.55 -0.84 22.51
C GLN A 214 4.75 0.40 21.64
N THR A 215 5.75 0.39 20.75
CA THR A 215 6.04 1.49 19.82
C THR A 215 4.97 1.61 18.73
N ARG A 216 4.46 2.83 18.50
CA ARG A 216 3.32 3.10 17.59
C ARG A 216 3.79 3.40 16.18
N LEU A 217 3.05 2.93 15.16
CA LEU A 217 3.33 3.14 13.73
C LEU A 217 3.57 4.62 13.34
N GLY A 218 2.87 5.55 13.98
CA GLY A 218 3.01 7.00 13.75
C GLY A 218 4.32 7.60 14.25
N GLU A 219 5.09 6.89 15.09
CA GLU A 219 6.44 7.30 15.48
C GLU A 219 7.49 6.96 14.39
N PHE A 220 7.12 6.12 13.40
CA PHE A 220 8.02 5.63 12.34
C PHE A 220 7.88 6.39 11.01
N PHE A 221 6.66 6.83 10.69
CA PHE A 221 6.37 7.58 9.49
C PHE A 221 5.93 8.98 9.91
N MET A 222 6.64 10.01 9.44
CA MET A 222 6.16 11.38 9.55
C MET A 222 4.77 11.40 8.90
N VAL A 223 3.73 11.71 9.68
CA VAL A 223 2.36 11.78 9.17
C VAL A 223 2.32 12.90 8.14
N THR A 224 2.50 12.58 6.87
CA THR A 224 2.40 13.53 5.77
C THR A 224 0.91 13.83 5.56
N ARG A 225 0.45 14.87 6.26
CA ARG A 225 -0.90 15.43 6.28
C ARG A 225 -1.98 14.45 6.76
N LYS A 226 -2.65 14.81 7.86
CA LYS A 226 -4.05 14.38 8.06
C LYS A 226 -4.82 14.84 6.82
N ARG A 227 -5.44 13.92 6.08
CA ARG A 227 -6.43 14.28 5.07
C ARG A 227 -7.50 15.07 5.84
N SER A 228 -7.58 16.38 5.59
CA SER A 228 -8.62 17.22 6.17
C SER A 228 -9.94 16.54 5.85
N GLN A 229 -10.74 16.20 6.87
CA GLN A 229 -12.13 15.91 6.61
C GLN A 229 -12.68 17.15 5.91
N VAL A 230 -13.06 16.99 4.64
CA VAL A 230 -14.01 17.91 4.04
C VAL A 230 -15.26 17.71 4.87
N THR A 231 -15.50 18.60 5.82
CA THR A 231 -16.79 18.72 6.48
C THR A 231 -17.79 18.89 5.35
N ARG A 232 -18.59 17.85 5.11
CA ARG A 232 -19.80 17.99 4.29
C ARG A 232 -20.64 19.02 5.04
N ARG A 233 -20.53 20.30 4.64
CA ARG A 233 -21.56 21.29 4.93
C ARG A 233 -22.87 20.61 4.52
N SER A 234 -23.70 20.36 5.52
CA SER A 234 -24.98 19.72 5.37
C SER A 234 -25.75 20.39 4.23
N ARG A 235 -26.30 19.59 3.33
CA ARG A 235 -27.25 20.00 2.29
C ARG A 235 -28.61 20.44 2.89
N GLN A 236 -28.63 21.05 4.07
CA GLN A 236 -29.84 21.60 4.70
C GLN A 236 -30.09 23.07 4.35
N GLY A 237 -29.13 23.75 3.69
CA GLY A 237 -29.29 25.15 3.28
C GLY A 237 -29.99 25.38 1.92
N LYS A 238 -30.06 24.40 1.02
CA LYS A 238 -30.64 24.59 -0.33
C LYS A 238 -32.16 24.38 -0.40
N VAL A 239 -32.75 23.64 0.53
CA VAL A 239 -34.21 23.41 0.53
C VAL A 239 -34.98 24.65 1.02
N LYS A 240 -34.42 25.43 1.96
CA LYS A 240 -35.08 26.66 2.47
C LYS A 240 -35.11 27.81 1.45
N LEU A 241 -34.14 27.90 0.54
CA LEU A 241 -34.11 28.95 -0.49
C LEU A 241 -35.05 28.66 -1.67
N GLN A 242 -35.26 27.38 -2.03
CA GLN A 242 -36.25 27.03 -3.04
C GLN A 242 -37.69 27.20 -2.54
N HIS A 243 -37.96 26.89 -1.27
CA HIS A 243 -39.30 27.07 -0.70
C HIS A 243 -39.68 28.55 -0.53
N LYS A 244 -38.72 29.42 -0.18
CA LYS A 244 -38.97 30.86 -0.04
C LYS A 244 -39.15 31.58 -1.39
N LEU A 245 -38.52 31.07 -2.46
CA LEU A 245 -38.68 31.61 -3.81
C LEU A 245 -40.01 31.17 -4.48
N LEU A 246 -40.56 30.01 -4.07
CA LEU A 246 -41.89 29.57 -4.53
C LEU A 246 -43.02 30.36 -3.85
N SER A 247 -42.90 30.66 -2.54
CA SER A 247 -43.92 31.43 -1.82
C SER A 247 -44.04 32.88 -2.29
N LEU A 248 -42.94 33.51 -2.73
CA LEU A 248 -42.96 34.89 -3.26
C LEU A 248 -43.47 35.01 -4.70
N LYS A 249 -43.71 33.90 -5.40
CA LYS A 249 -44.30 33.87 -6.75
C LYS A 249 -45.80 33.57 -6.77
N LEU A 250 -46.41 33.30 -5.62
CA LEU A 250 -47.85 33.03 -5.47
C LEU A 250 -48.64 34.21 -4.85
N GLU A 251 -47.96 35.29 -4.45
CA GLU A 251 -48.57 36.52 -3.92
C GLU A 251 -48.35 37.75 -4.83
N ARG A 252 -48.21 37.53 -6.16
CA ARG A 252 -48.33 38.58 -7.18
C ARG A 252 -49.20 38.10 -8.33
#